data_AF-A0AAV1C4D8-F1
#
_entry.id   AF-A0AAV1C4D8-F1
#
_cell.length_a   1.000
_cell.length_b   1.000
_cell.length_c   1.000
_cell.angle_alpha   90.00
_cell.angle_beta   90.00
_cell.angle_gamma   90.00
#
_symmetry.space_group_name_H-M   'P 1'
#
loop_
_entity.id
_entity.type
_entity.pdbx_description
1 polymer ?
#
loop_
_entity_poly.entity_id
_entity_poly.type
_entity_poly.pdbx_seq_one_letter_code
_entity_poly.pdbx_strand_id
1 'polypeptide(L)'
;MAINQEEVEKPLRKISVAFKSLYDTLNSQTNNGEVHLEVGPFSHACSLVSPLFRCLGIAFKFAEMDYVAKVDDLVQASNSVTTLQVMMKRDIDSDCVRKAGSHTRNLLRVKRGLDMVKVLFEQIIASGYVYILHRRSCLINTLGFLTQCRDFHAR
;
A
#
# COMPACT_ATOMS: atom_id res chain seq x y z
N MET A 1 -31.29 23.66 12.52
CA MET A 1 -31.01 22.51 11.63
C MET A 1 -29.59 22.08 11.91
N ALA A 2 -29.42 20.90 12.52
CA ALA A 2 -28.11 20.34 12.83
C ALA A 2 -27.39 20.01 11.52
N ILE A 3 -26.20 20.58 11.33
CA ILE A 3 -25.29 20.10 10.30
C ILE A 3 -24.69 18.83 10.90
N ASN A 4 -25.16 17.67 10.44
CA ASN A 4 -24.51 16.40 10.75
C ASN A 4 -23.08 16.49 10.21
N GLN A 5 -22.12 16.66 11.11
CA GLN A 5 -20.73 16.35 10.83
C GLN A 5 -20.65 14.84 10.59
N GLU A 6 -20.94 14.40 9.37
CA GLU A 6 -20.07 13.38 8.80
C GLU A 6 -18.65 13.94 9.00
N GLU A 7 -17.87 13.32 9.88
CA GLU A 7 -16.45 13.59 9.97
C GLU A 7 -15.94 13.73 8.55
N VAL A 8 -15.41 14.90 8.18
CA VAL A 8 -14.64 15.03 6.95
C VAL A 8 -13.60 13.94 7.03
N GLU A 9 -13.82 12.82 6.33
CA GLU A 9 -13.00 11.64 6.49
C GLU A 9 -11.58 12.06 6.19
N LYS A 10 -10.70 12.08 7.19
CA LYS A 10 -9.30 12.50 7.04
C LYS A 10 -8.52 11.29 6.55
N PRO A 11 -8.36 11.05 5.24
CA PRO A 11 -7.90 9.75 4.74
C PRO A 11 -6.45 9.52 5.14
N LEU A 12 -5.63 10.58 5.09
CA LEU A 12 -4.24 10.58 5.58
C LEU A 12 -4.15 10.24 7.08
N ARG A 13 -5.11 10.70 7.90
CA ARG A 13 -5.16 10.36 9.32
C ARG A 13 -5.47 8.88 9.51
N LYS A 14 -6.48 8.35 8.81
CA LYS A 14 -6.84 6.92 8.85
C LYS A 14 -5.65 6.04 8.44
N ILE A 15 -4.96 6.39 7.34
CA ILE A 15 -3.73 5.72 6.90
C ILE A 15 -2.67 5.79 7.99
N SER A 16 -2.37 6.98 8.53
CA SER A 16 -1.33 7.13 9.56
C SER A 16 -1.60 6.29 10.80
N VAL A 17 -2.86 6.22 11.24
CA VAL A 17 -3.26 5.44 12.42
C VAL A 17 -3.11 3.95 12.13
N ALA A 18 -3.62 3.47 11.00
CA ALA A 18 -3.55 2.06 10.64
C ALA A 18 -2.09 1.56 10.53
N PHE A 19 -1.23 2.28 9.81
CA PHE A 19 0.18 1.91 9.67
C PHE A 19 0.97 2.07 10.97
N LYS A 20 0.60 3.02 11.84
CA LYS A 20 1.20 3.16 13.17
C LYS A 20 0.86 1.97 14.05
N SER A 21 -0.39 1.51 14.05
CA SER A 21 -0.78 0.28 14.76
C SER A 21 -0.01 -0.94 14.27
N LEU A 22 0.17 -1.12 12.96
CA LEU A 22 1.00 -2.20 12.42
C LEU A 22 2.45 -2.11 12.91
N TYR A 23 3.04 -0.92 12.87
CA TYR A 23 4.40 -0.68 13.35
C TYR A 23 4.56 -1.02 14.84
N ASP A 24 3.60 -0.62 15.68
CA ASP A 24 3.65 -0.87 17.11
C ASP A 24 3.55 -2.38 17.41
N THR A 25 2.70 -3.12 16.68
CA THR A 25 2.66 -4.59 16.73
C THR A 25 4.00 -5.21 16.35
N LEU A 26 4.60 -4.80 15.23
CA LEU A 26 5.90 -5.30 14.75
C LEU A 26 7.02 -5.05 15.77
N ASN A 27 7.05 -3.85 16.36
CA ASN A 27 8.05 -3.50 17.36
C ASN A 27 7.90 -4.30 18.65
N SER A 28 6.66 -4.53 19.11
CA SER A 28 6.43 -5.36 20.31
C SER A 28 6.91 -6.81 20.13
N GLN A 29 6.78 -7.35 18.92
CA GLN A 29 7.16 -8.72 18.57
C GLN A 29 8.66 -8.89 18.33
N THR A 30 9.34 -7.85 17.85
CA THR A 30 10.79 -7.88 17.57
C THR A 30 11.62 -8.21 18.81
N ASN A 31 11.10 -7.91 20.02
CA ASN A 31 11.73 -8.27 21.28
C ASN A 31 11.70 -9.78 21.60
N ASN A 32 10.85 -10.55 20.91
CA ASN A 32 10.59 -11.98 21.17
C ASN A 32 11.10 -12.90 20.03
N GLY A 33 11.81 -12.35 19.03
CA GLY A 33 12.55 -13.12 18.02
C GLY A 33 11.75 -13.57 16.79
N GLU A 34 10.41 -13.53 16.82
CA GLU A 34 9.58 -13.86 15.66
C GLU A 34 8.54 -12.77 15.40
N VAL A 35 8.62 -12.16 14.22
CA VAL A 35 7.70 -11.12 13.77
C VAL A 35 6.53 -11.81 13.06
N HIS A 36 5.31 -11.58 13.53
CA HIS A 36 4.06 -12.14 13.01
C HIS A 36 3.13 -11.01 12.60
N LEU A 37 3.05 -10.75 11.30
CA LEU A 37 2.18 -9.70 10.79
C LEU A 37 0.88 -10.33 10.30
N GLU A 38 -0.22 -10.00 10.97
CA GLU A 38 -1.53 -10.51 10.62
C GLU A 38 -2.01 -9.99 9.26
N VAL A 39 -2.57 -10.88 8.43
CA VAL A 39 -3.01 -10.54 7.07
C VAL A 39 -4.20 -9.57 7.10
N GLY A 40 -5.11 -9.73 8.07
CA GLY A 40 -6.31 -8.89 8.19
C GLY A 40 -5.97 -7.40 8.44
N PRO A 41 -5.32 -7.05 9.55
CA PRO A 41 -4.88 -5.68 9.82
C PRO A 41 -4.00 -5.10 8.71
N PHE A 42 -3.08 -5.91 8.15
CA PHE A 42 -2.22 -5.48 7.06
C PHE A 42 -3.01 -5.13 5.79
N SER A 43 -3.87 -6.03 5.32
CA SER A 43 -4.68 -5.81 4.12
C SER A 43 -5.67 -4.66 4.28
N HIS A 44 -6.25 -4.49 5.49
CA HIS A 44 -7.06 -3.34 5.83
C HIS A 44 -6.27 -2.02 5.73
N ALA A 45 -5.07 -1.94 6.32
CA ALA A 45 -4.24 -0.74 6.19
C ALA A 45 -3.89 -0.43 4.73
N CYS A 46 -3.62 -1.48 3.92
CA CYS A 46 -3.32 -1.32 2.50
C CYS A 46 -4.51 -0.79 1.69
N SER A 47 -5.75 -1.17 2.03
CA SER A 47 -6.94 -0.72 1.30
C SER A 47 -7.18 0.79 1.46
N LEU A 48 -6.82 1.36 2.63
CA LEU A 48 -6.90 2.79 2.91
C LEU A 48 -5.99 3.64 2.01
N VAL A 49 -4.98 3.05 1.37
CA VAL A 49 -4.03 3.74 0.48
C VAL A 49 -4.60 3.93 -0.94
N SER A 50 -5.58 3.11 -1.33
CA SER A 50 -6.17 3.10 -2.68
C SER A 50 -6.62 4.49 -3.19
N PRO A 51 -7.28 5.34 -2.37
CA PRO A 51 -7.69 6.68 -2.81
C PRO A 51 -6.52 7.60 -3.19
N LEU A 52 -5.30 7.35 -2.71
CA LEU A 52 -4.14 8.18 -3.05
C LEU A 52 -3.71 8.00 -4.50
N PHE A 53 -3.87 6.80 -5.08
CA PHE A 53 -3.58 6.57 -6.50
C PHE A 53 -4.54 7.35 -7.40
N ARG A 54 -5.81 7.50 -6.97
CA ARG A 54 -6.81 8.30 -7.68
C ARG A 54 -6.44 9.78 -7.73
N CYS A 55 -5.85 10.31 -6.66
CA CYS A 55 -5.42 11.71 -6.58
C CYS A 55 -4.25 12.06 -7.53
N LEU A 56 -3.54 11.07 -8.08
CA LEU A 56 -2.44 11.27 -9.02
C LEU A 56 -2.90 11.49 -10.48
N GLY A 57 -4.22 11.47 -10.72
CA GLY A 57 -4.83 11.74 -12.01
C GLY A 57 -5.05 10.50 -12.87
N ILE A 58 -5.61 10.70 -14.06
CA ILE A 58 -6.11 9.64 -14.95
C ILE A 58 -5.02 8.63 -15.34
N ALA A 59 -3.77 9.09 -15.43
CA ALA A 59 -2.62 8.24 -15.76
C ALA A 59 -2.40 7.10 -14.75
N PHE A 60 -2.85 7.27 -13.50
CA PHE A 60 -2.68 6.30 -12.43
C PHE A 60 -3.92 5.44 -12.18
N LYS A 61 -4.99 5.58 -13.01
CA LYS A 61 -6.21 4.77 -12.88
C LYS A 61 -5.93 3.28 -13.03
N PHE A 62 -5.05 2.90 -13.96
CA PHE A 62 -4.64 1.50 -14.12
C PHE A 62 -3.82 1.00 -12.93
N ALA A 63 -3.03 1.89 -12.32
CA ALA A 63 -2.26 1.55 -11.13
C ALA A 63 -3.16 1.39 -9.89
N GLU A 64 -4.18 2.24 -9.74
CA GLU A 64 -5.23 2.08 -8.73
C GLU A 64 -5.94 0.73 -8.91
N MET A 65 -6.41 0.41 -10.12
CA MET A 65 -7.12 -0.84 -10.38
C MET A 65 -6.25 -2.08 -10.11
N ASP A 66 -4.99 -2.09 -10.55
CA ASP A 66 -4.09 -3.20 -10.26
C ASP A 66 -3.84 -3.30 -8.76
N TYR A 67 -3.51 -2.20 -8.08
CA TYR A 67 -3.28 -2.19 -6.63
C TYR A 67 -4.50 -2.71 -5.83
N VAL A 68 -5.70 -2.18 -6.13
CA VAL A 68 -6.94 -2.59 -5.46
C VAL A 68 -7.20 -4.07 -5.63
N ALA A 69 -7.10 -4.60 -6.86
CA ALA A 69 -7.31 -6.02 -7.10
C ALA A 69 -6.34 -6.92 -6.30
N LYS A 70 -5.10 -6.45 -6.07
CA LYS A 70 -4.10 -7.18 -5.26
C LYS A 70 -4.38 -7.07 -3.76
N VAL A 71 -4.85 -5.93 -3.29
CA VAL A 71 -5.25 -5.77 -1.89
C VAL A 71 -6.49 -6.62 -1.59
N ASP A 72 -7.48 -6.63 -2.49
CA ASP A 72 -8.70 -7.42 -2.35
C ASP A 72 -8.39 -8.92 -2.22
N ASP A 73 -7.44 -9.43 -3.01
CA ASP A 73 -6.95 -10.81 -2.86
C ASP A 73 -6.39 -11.09 -1.45
N LEU A 74 -5.62 -10.16 -0.88
CA LEU A 74 -5.10 -10.31 0.49
C LEU A 74 -6.21 -10.21 1.55
N VAL A 75 -7.21 -9.36 1.33
CA VAL A 75 -8.40 -9.28 2.20
C VAL A 75 -9.13 -10.62 2.18
N GLN A 76 -9.34 -11.23 1.02
CA GLN A 76 -9.95 -12.55 0.93
C GLN A 76 -9.09 -13.64 1.57
N ALA A 77 -7.77 -13.60 1.37
CA ALA A 77 -6.83 -14.53 2.01
C ALA A 77 -6.88 -14.44 3.54
N SER A 78 -7.10 -13.24 4.10
CA SER A 78 -7.17 -13.00 5.55
C SER A 78 -8.28 -13.79 6.26
N ASN A 79 -9.32 -14.22 5.53
CA ASN A 79 -10.38 -15.06 6.08
C ASN A 79 -9.93 -16.50 6.40
N SER A 80 -8.80 -16.94 5.84
CA SER A 80 -8.30 -18.33 5.93
C SER A 80 -6.84 -18.46 6.31
N VAL A 81 -6.12 -17.33 6.38
CA VAL A 81 -4.69 -17.25 6.72
C VAL A 81 -4.50 -16.17 7.76
N THR A 82 -3.89 -16.54 8.88
CA THR A 82 -3.66 -15.64 10.01
C THR A 82 -2.54 -14.65 9.74
N THR A 83 -1.35 -15.11 9.36
CA THR A 83 -0.15 -14.26 9.20
C THR A 83 0.42 -14.29 7.79
N LEU A 84 1.10 -13.19 7.39
CA LEU A 84 1.79 -13.10 6.09
C LEU A 84 2.86 -14.20 5.93
N GLN A 85 3.51 -14.58 7.02
CA GLN A 85 4.53 -15.64 7.06
C GLN A 85 3.91 -16.98 6.67
N VAL A 86 2.77 -17.34 7.27
CA VAL A 86 2.03 -18.56 6.92
C VAL A 86 1.54 -18.50 5.48
N MET A 87 1.06 -17.33 5.02
CA MET A 87 0.63 -17.13 3.64
C MET A 87 1.77 -17.42 2.64
N MET A 88 2.94 -16.83 2.87
CA MET A 88 4.12 -17.04 2.04
C MET A 88 4.63 -18.47 2.09
N LYS A 89 4.60 -19.09 3.28
CA LYS A 89 4.99 -20.49 3.45
C LYS A 89 4.11 -21.43 2.64
N ARG A 90 2.79 -21.23 2.63
CA ARG A 90 1.86 -22.03 1.80
C ARG A 90 2.19 -21.95 0.31
N ASP A 91 2.54 -20.77 -0.19
CA ASP A 91 2.92 -20.57 -1.60
C ASP A 91 4.30 -21.19 -1.93
N ILE A 92 5.24 -21.19 -0.97
CA ILE A 92 6.54 -21.87 -1.09
C ILE A 92 6.35 -23.38 -1.14
N ASP A 93 5.59 -23.93 -0.18
CA ASP A 93 5.33 -25.37 -0.07
C ASP A 93 4.55 -25.89 -1.30
N SER A 94 3.79 -25.02 -1.98
CA SER A 94 3.04 -25.32 -3.21
C SER A 94 3.76 -24.97 -4.51
N ASP A 95 5.03 -24.53 -4.45
CA ASP A 95 5.86 -24.07 -5.58
C ASP A 95 5.14 -23.07 -6.52
N CYS A 96 4.35 -22.15 -5.96
CA CYS A 96 3.51 -21.21 -6.71
C CYS A 96 3.86 -19.74 -6.45
N VAL A 97 4.92 -19.45 -5.69
CA VAL A 97 5.34 -18.09 -5.28
C VAL A 97 5.32 -17.07 -6.42
N ARG A 98 5.83 -17.42 -7.60
CA ARG A 98 5.93 -16.50 -8.76
C ARG A 98 4.73 -16.55 -9.71
N LYS A 99 3.80 -17.50 -9.50
CA LYS A 99 2.63 -17.69 -10.37
C LYS A 99 1.76 -16.46 -10.36
N ALA A 100 1.21 -16.08 -11.51
CA ALA A 100 0.25 -14.98 -11.57
C ALA A 100 -0.97 -15.33 -10.69
N GLY A 101 -1.32 -14.41 -9.79
CA GLY A 101 -2.43 -14.59 -8.85
C GLY A 101 -2.07 -15.28 -7.53
N SER A 102 -0.82 -15.73 -7.32
CA SER A 102 -0.41 -16.21 -5.99
C SER A 102 -0.44 -15.07 -4.96
N HIS A 103 -0.76 -15.39 -3.71
CA HIS A 103 -0.86 -14.40 -2.65
C HIS A 103 0.49 -13.72 -2.40
N THR A 104 1.60 -14.44 -2.51
CA THR A 104 2.96 -13.90 -2.34
C THR A 104 3.33 -12.94 -3.47
N ARG A 105 2.95 -13.23 -4.73
CA ARG A 105 3.17 -12.29 -5.83
C ARG A 105 2.29 -11.06 -5.69
N ASN A 106 1.05 -11.23 -5.25
CA ASN A 106 0.14 -10.10 -5.01
C ASN A 106 0.65 -9.22 -3.85
N LEU A 107 1.14 -9.82 -2.77
CA LEU A 107 1.81 -9.13 -1.67
C LEU A 107 3.00 -8.30 -2.15
N LEU A 108 3.84 -8.85 -3.03
CA LEU A 108 4.96 -8.10 -3.62
C LEU A 108 4.48 -6.86 -4.40
N ARG A 109 3.35 -6.95 -5.11
CA ARG A 109 2.76 -5.82 -5.86
C ARG A 109 2.20 -4.76 -4.92
N VAL A 110 1.50 -5.18 -3.86
CA VAL A 110 1.02 -4.27 -2.80
C VAL A 110 2.20 -3.55 -2.15
N LYS A 111 3.27 -4.27 -1.79
CA LYS A 111 4.50 -3.69 -1.21
C LYS A 111 5.12 -2.62 -2.11
N ARG A 112 5.21 -2.86 -3.42
CA ARG A 112 5.70 -1.85 -4.39
C ARG A 112 4.81 -0.62 -4.44
N GLY A 113 3.49 -0.79 -4.38
CA GLY A 113 2.54 0.32 -4.30
C GLY A 113 2.74 1.17 -3.04
N LEU A 114 2.94 0.53 -1.88
CA LEU A 114 3.24 1.23 -0.62
C LEU A 114 4.55 2.01 -0.69
N ASP A 115 5.61 1.41 -1.25
CA ASP A 115 6.89 2.10 -1.46
C ASP A 115 6.74 3.34 -2.34
N MET A 116 5.92 3.26 -3.40
CA MET A 116 5.62 4.40 -4.26
C MET A 116 4.95 5.54 -3.49
N VAL A 117 3.96 5.22 -2.63
CA VAL A 117 3.28 6.21 -1.79
C VAL A 117 4.24 6.81 -0.75
N LYS A 118 5.11 6.01 -0.15
CA LYS A 118 6.16 6.49 0.76
C LYS A 118 7.06 7.53 0.08
N VAL A 119 7.60 7.19 -1.09
CA VAL A 119 8.46 8.10 -1.86
C VAL A 119 7.70 9.36 -2.24
N LEU A 120 6.43 9.25 -2.64
CA LEU A 120 5.58 10.40 -2.94
C LEU A 120 5.48 11.36 -1.74
N PHE A 121 5.21 10.84 -0.53
CA PHE A 121 5.15 11.68 0.67
C PHE A 121 6.50 12.32 1.02
N GLU A 122 7.60 11.57 0.89
CA GLU A 122 8.95 12.10 1.11
C GLU A 122 9.24 13.28 0.17
N GLN A 123 8.86 13.17 -1.11
CA GLN A 123 9.03 14.26 -2.08
C GLN A 123 8.11 15.45 -1.78
N ILE A 124 6.87 15.22 -1.35
CA ILE A 124 5.95 16.30 -0.93
C ILE A 124 6.54 17.08 0.24
N ILE A 125 7.07 16.39 1.25
CA ILE A 125 7.67 17.01 2.42
C ILE A 125 8.95 17.76 2.04
N ALA A 126 9.84 17.14 1.26
CA ALA A 126 11.12 17.73 0.86
C ALA A 126 10.98 18.98 -0.02
N SER A 127 9.91 19.06 -0.82
CA SER A 127 9.63 20.21 -1.69
C SER A 127 8.90 21.37 -0.99
N GLY A 128 8.70 21.29 0.33
CA GLY A 128 8.07 22.36 1.12
C GLY A 128 6.63 22.67 0.71
N TYR A 129 5.93 21.71 0.11
CA TYR A 129 4.56 21.85 -0.43
C TYR A 129 4.40 22.84 -1.60
N VAL A 130 5.46 23.47 -2.12
CA VAL A 130 5.32 24.67 -2.96
C VAL A 130 5.03 24.39 -4.46
N TYR A 131 5.30 23.20 -5.04
CA TYR A 131 5.26 23.08 -6.52
C TYR A 131 4.72 21.78 -7.14
N ILE A 132 3.95 20.95 -6.43
CA ILE A 132 3.58 19.62 -6.98
C ILE A 132 2.37 19.67 -7.93
N LEU A 133 1.52 20.69 -7.90
CA LEU A 133 0.24 20.66 -8.65
C LEU A 133 0.09 21.67 -9.81
N HIS A 134 1.05 22.57 -10.08
CA HIS A 134 0.86 23.68 -11.03
C HIS A 134 1.86 23.78 -12.21
N ARG A 135 2.35 22.66 -12.74
CA ARG A 135 2.79 22.63 -14.15
C ARG A 135 2.29 21.35 -14.78
N ARG A 136 1.71 21.47 -15.97
CA ARG A 136 1.28 20.36 -16.87
C ARG A 136 2.42 19.40 -17.29
N SER A 137 3.58 19.47 -16.62
CA SER A 137 4.76 18.62 -16.80
C SER A 137 5.39 18.18 -15.47
N CYS A 138 4.74 18.40 -14.32
CA CYS A 138 5.20 17.85 -13.03
C CYS A 138 4.75 16.39 -12.89
N LEU A 139 5.16 15.55 -13.84
CA LEU A 139 5.50 14.18 -13.50
C LEU A 139 6.71 14.32 -12.58
N ILE A 140 6.58 13.78 -11.37
CA ILE A 140 7.58 13.78 -10.31
C ILE A 140 8.96 13.50 -10.94
N ASN A 141 9.75 14.57 -11.13
CA ASN A 141 10.97 14.58 -11.95
C ASN A 141 12.19 14.03 -11.20
N THR A 142 11.97 13.40 -10.04
CA THR A 142 12.99 12.57 -9.41
C THR A 142 13.00 11.23 -10.12
N LEU A 143 14.14 10.89 -10.71
CA LEU A 143 14.42 9.61 -11.38
C LEU A 143 13.88 8.39 -10.57
N GLY A 144 13.87 8.50 -9.23
CA GLY A 144 13.32 7.50 -8.31
C GLY A 144 11.81 7.23 -8.44
N PHE A 145 10.96 8.25 -8.56
CA PHE A 145 9.50 8.02 -8.67
C PHE A 145 9.12 7.41 -10.03
N LEU A 146 9.75 7.88 -11.11
CA LEU A 146 9.56 7.30 -12.44
C LEU A 146 10.09 5.87 -12.53
N THR A 147 11.20 5.57 -11.84
CA THR A 147 11.71 4.18 -11.73
C THR A 147 10.75 3.30 -10.94
N GLN A 148 10.24 3.76 -9.80
CA GLN A 148 9.25 3.02 -9.01
C GLN A 148 7.94 2.80 -9.78
N CYS A 149 7.46 3.80 -10.54
CA CYS A 149 6.28 3.67 -11.40
C CYS A 149 6.52 2.70 -12.57
N ARG A 150 7.72 2.71 -13.16
CA ARG A 150 8.12 1.74 -14.19
C ARG A 150 8.13 0.32 -13.63
N ASP A 151 8.67 0.13 -12.43
CA ASP A 151 8.74 -1.17 -11.75
C ASP A 151 7.39 -1.64 -11.21
N PHE A 152 6.46 -0.70 -10.97
CA PHE A 152 5.06 -0.98 -10.70
C PHE A 152 4.36 -1.54 -11.95
N HIS A 153 4.64 -0.98 -13.14
CA HIS A 153 4.08 -1.43 -14.41
C HIS A 153 4.82 -2.58 -15.10
N ALA A 154 6.08 -2.86 -14.71
CA ALA A 154 6.83 -4.01 -15.21
C ALA A 154 6.13 -5.32 -14.75
N ARG A 155 5.52 -6.00 -15.72
CA ARG A 155 4.73 -7.23 -15.55
C ARG A 155 5.56 -8.40 -15.02
#